data_AF-A0A7X9LC65-F1
#
_entry.id   AF-A0A7X9LC65-F1
#
_cell.length_a   1.000
_cell.length_b   1.000
_cell.length_c   1.000
_cell.angle_alpha   90.00
_cell.angle_beta   90.00
_cell.angle_gamma   90.00
#
_symmetry.space_group_name_H-M   'P 1'
#
loop_
_entity.id
_entity.type
_entity.pdbx_description
1 polymer ?
#
loop_
_entity_poly.entity_id
_entity_poly.type
_entity_poly.pdbx_seq_one_letter_code
_entity_poly.pdbx_strand_id
1 'polypeptide(L)'
;MSSLNHHKRVEFTELFYDLVFVYAISKTTALIHHLHHGIVSFSAIAAFLVTILILVNTWMIQTVFTNRYGKNSFFNIIVSVINMAMLLLISSMISNDWQGYFNYFCWTVGILTLTLFLQYLIQYFKHESTDKDKSLILSFLTMTGLRTLASFVAALFPLAVGYPLFITGIVVSFLMPIVYRKRQSLVSINFPHLIERISLFVIITFGEMIMGIAPFFTPETFGIRSVLIFSMITLLFLYYFGQFDHAIDDSTDTQGLFLIYSHYPIFIGLLMTAVSITFLTEQNANHLFAVLFLYTGLIFFQTSVLSNTIYNKPHVIYSKNYIALQLATTFVAAMASILAAANSTLVLCITTACLFLIETYFLFYYTKGCQKAGLTPGNWF
;
A
#
# COMPACT_ATOMS: atom_id res chain seq x y z
N MET A 1 25.88 -25.74 -6.34
CA MET A 1 25.16 -25.61 -7.62
C MET A 1 24.23 -24.42 -7.49
N SER A 2 24.48 -23.40 -8.30
CA SER A 2 23.76 -22.12 -8.32
C SER A 2 22.28 -22.33 -8.64
N SER A 3 21.40 -22.22 -7.65
CA SER A 3 20.00 -21.91 -7.93
C SER A 3 19.98 -20.47 -8.43
N LEU A 4 20.03 -20.30 -9.75
CA LEU A 4 19.55 -19.07 -10.37
C LEU A 4 18.19 -18.77 -9.74
N ASN A 5 18.10 -17.70 -8.95
CA ASN A 5 16.85 -17.11 -8.53
C ASN A 5 16.10 -16.76 -9.81
N HIS A 6 15.30 -17.70 -10.31
CA HIS A 6 14.55 -17.51 -11.52
C HIS A 6 13.57 -16.38 -11.22
N HIS A 7 13.75 -15.25 -11.89
CA HIS A 7 12.80 -14.15 -11.85
C HIS A 7 11.46 -14.74 -12.30
N LYS A 8 10.55 -14.91 -11.35
CA LYS A 8 9.18 -15.30 -11.66
C LYS A 8 8.58 -14.08 -12.35
N ARG A 9 8.14 -14.24 -13.60
CA ARG A 9 7.48 -13.14 -14.30
C ARG A 9 6.08 -12.96 -13.74
N VAL A 10 5.65 -11.72 -13.61
CA VAL A 10 4.26 -11.39 -13.29
C VAL A 10 3.37 -11.83 -14.44
N GLU A 11 2.31 -12.56 -14.12
CA GLU A 11 1.37 -13.09 -15.09
C GLU A 11 0.28 -12.06 -15.47
N PHE A 12 -0.32 -12.18 -16.66
CA PHE A 12 -1.42 -11.28 -17.05
C PHE A 12 -2.64 -11.35 -16.14
N THR A 13 -2.90 -12.52 -15.56
CA THR A 13 -3.99 -12.75 -14.60
C THR A 13 -3.75 -11.97 -13.30
N GLU A 14 -2.49 -11.88 -12.89
CA GLU A 14 -2.04 -11.09 -11.75
C GLU A 14 -2.22 -9.58 -12.00
N LEU A 15 -1.83 -9.09 -13.19
CA LEU A 15 -2.04 -7.69 -13.57
C LEU A 15 -3.52 -7.32 -13.69
N PHE A 16 -4.33 -8.21 -14.28
CA PHE A 16 -5.78 -7.97 -14.42
C PHE A 16 -6.49 -7.96 -13.06
N TYR A 17 -6.03 -8.81 -12.12
CA TYR A 17 -6.49 -8.78 -10.74
C TYR A 17 -6.22 -7.44 -10.06
N ASP A 18 -5.01 -6.88 -10.24
CA ASP A 18 -4.65 -5.59 -9.66
C ASP A 18 -5.46 -4.43 -10.25
N LEU A 19 -5.83 -4.51 -11.53
CA LEU A 19 -6.65 -3.47 -12.18
C LEU A 19 -8.00 -3.25 -11.46
N VAL A 20 -8.62 -4.31 -10.94
CA VAL A 20 -9.89 -4.20 -10.19
C VAL A 20 -9.69 -3.47 -8.86
N PHE A 21 -8.50 -3.53 -8.27
CA PHE A 21 -8.18 -2.76 -7.08
C PHE A 21 -8.08 -1.26 -7.34
N VAL A 22 -7.80 -0.81 -8.58
CA VAL A 22 -7.82 0.63 -8.92
C VAL A 22 -9.18 1.24 -8.52
N TYR A 23 -10.28 0.57 -8.90
CA TYR A 23 -11.62 1.02 -8.57
C TYR A 23 -11.89 0.99 -7.06
N ALA A 24 -11.45 -0.08 -6.37
CA ALA A 24 -11.62 -0.21 -4.93
C ALA A 24 -10.85 0.86 -4.15
N ILE A 25 -9.61 1.17 -4.57
CA ILE A 25 -8.78 2.24 -4.01
C ILE A 25 -9.43 3.60 -4.25
N SER A 26 -9.97 3.86 -5.44
CA SER A 26 -10.67 5.12 -5.72
C SER A 26 -11.90 5.31 -4.83
N LYS A 27 -12.73 4.26 -4.67
CA LYS A 27 -13.86 4.29 -3.73
C LYS A 27 -13.45 4.47 -2.28
N THR A 28 -12.34 3.86 -1.88
CA THR A 28 -11.80 4.02 -0.53
C THR A 28 -11.30 5.44 -0.28
N THR A 29 -10.63 6.03 -1.27
CA THR A 29 -10.12 7.41 -1.22
C THR A 29 -11.27 8.41 -1.17
N ALA A 30 -12.38 8.14 -1.87
CA ALA A 30 -13.62 8.94 -1.80
C ALA A 30 -14.20 9.10 -0.38
N LEU A 31 -13.94 8.17 0.55
CA LEU A 31 -14.37 8.27 1.94
C LEU A 31 -13.78 9.49 2.64
N ILE A 32 -12.54 9.85 2.31
CA ILE A 32 -11.83 10.97 2.96
C ILE A 32 -11.87 12.25 2.13
N HIS A 33 -12.58 12.29 0.99
CA HIS A 33 -12.74 13.50 0.17
C HIS A 33 -13.79 14.47 0.72
N HIS A 34 -14.71 14.02 1.58
CA HIS A 34 -15.80 14.85 2.07
C HIS A 34 -15.41 15.57 3.37
N LEU A 35 -15.51 16.90 3.34
CA LEU A 35 -15.24 17.76 4.49
C LEU A 35 -16.53 18.05 5.26
N HIS A 36 -16.49 17.84 6.58
CA HIS A 36 -17.52 18.26 7.52
C HIS A 36 -16.94 19.42 8.35
N HIS A 37 -17.50 20.63 8.20
CA HIS A 37 -16.95 21.85 8.83
C HIS A 37 -15.47 22.11 8.50
N GLY A 38 -15.09 21.84 7.25
CA GLY A 38 -13.73 22.06 6.75
C GLY A 38 -12.68 21.04 7.20
N ILE A 39 -13.07 19.97 7.87
CA ILE A 39 -12.19 18.86 8.27
C ILE A 39 -12.77 17.52 7.86
N VAL A 40 -11.91 16.51 7.66
CA VAL A 40 -12.39 15.13 7.50
C VAL A 40 -12.80 14.60 8.86
N SER A 41 -13.99 14.00 8.95
CA SER A 41 -14.50 13.45 10.20
C SER A 41 -13.66 12.24 10.66
N PHE A 42 -13.54 12.04 11.97
CA PHE A 42 -12.83 10.89 12.53
C PHE A 42 -13.42 9.56 12.05
N SER A 43 -14.76 9.49 11.90
CA SER A 43 -15.44 8.31 11.37
C SER A 43 -15.05 8.01 9.92
N ALA A 44 -14.90 9.04 9.07
CA ALA A 44 -14.43 8.87 7.69
C ALA A 44 -12.97 8.39 7.63
N ILE A 45 -12.08 8.96 8.45
CA ILE A 45 -10.68 8.49 8.56
C ILE A 45 -10.64 7.02 9.03
N ALA A 46 -11.41 6.67 10.05
CA ALA A 46 -11.48 5.30 10.55
C ALA A 46 -12.02 4.33 9.48
N ALA A 47 -13.09 4.72 8.77
CA ALA A 47 -13.64 3.93 7.66
C ALA A 47 -12.62 3.73 6.53
N PHE A 48 -11.88 4.79 6.17
CA PHE A 48 -10.79 4.71 5.20
C PHE A 48 -9.69 3.75 5.63
N LEU A 49 -9.18 3.87 6.86
CA LEU A 49 -8.12 3.00 7.38
C LEU A 49 -8.55 1.53 7.45
N VAL A 50 -9.77 1.26 7.93
CA VAL A 50 -10.33 -0.09 7.99
C VAL A 50 -10.53 -0.66 6.59
N THR A 51 -11.01 0.13 5.65
CA THR A 51 -11.25 -0.32 4.27
C THR A 51 -9.95 -0.61 3.55
N ILE A 52 -8.94 0.27 3.65
CA ILE A 52 -7.57 0.00 3.16
C ILE A 52 -7.01 -1.26 3.80
N LEU A 53 -7.17 -1.43 5.12
CA LEU A 53 -6.71 -2.64 5.81
C LEU A 53 -7.33 -3.90 5.21
N ILE A 54 -8.65 -3.93 5.01
CA ILE A 54 -9.38 -5.08 4.46
C ILE A 54 -8.93 -5.38 3.02
N LEU A 55 -8.92 -4.36 2.16
CA LEU A 55 -8.60 -4.50 0.74
C LEU A 55 -7.15 -4.91 0.53
N VAL A 56 -6.20 -4.16 1.11
CA VAL A 56 -4.77 -4.44 0.96
C VAL A 56 -4.42 -5.76 1.65
N ASN A 57 -5.03 -6.13 2.78
CA ASN A 57 -4.78 -7.44 3.39
C ASN A 57 -5.26 -8.60 2.53
N THR A 58 -6.45 -8.48 1.93
CA THR A 58 -6.92 -9.45 0.93
C THR A 58 -5.95 -9.58 -0.23
N TRP A 59 -5.54 -8.44 -0.80
CA TRP A 59 -4.59 -8.41 -1.91
C TRP A 59 -3.25 -9.04 -1.53
N MET A 60 -2.71 -8.73 -0.35
CA MET A 60 -1.46 -9.28 0.16
C MET A 60 -1.54 -10.80 0.34
N ILE A 61 -2.66 -11.34 0.85
CA ILE A 61 -2.84 -12.79 0.99
C ILE A 61 -2.80 -13.48 -0.38
N GLN A 62 -3.48 -12.90 -1.38
CA GLN A 62 -3.47 -13.39 -2.76
C GLN A 62 -2.06 -13.29 -3.36
N THR A 63 -1.39 -12.14 -3.25
CA THR A 63 -0.03 -11.92 -3.76
C THR A 63 0.97 -12.88 -3.13
N VAL A 64 0.91 -13.14 -1.82
CA VAL A 64 1.77 -14.11 -1.14
C VAL A 64 1.47 -15.54 -1.59
N PHE A 65 0.20 -15.89 -1.78
CA PHE A 65 -0.18 -17.21 -2.32
C PHE A 65 0.37 -17.39 -3.72
N THR A 66 0.13 -16.42 -4.61
CA THR A 66 0.59 -16.48 -6.00
C THR A 66 2.12 -16.47 -6.05
N ASN A 67 2.80 -15.71 -5.21
CA ASN A 67 4.26 -15.69 -5.15
C ASN A 67 4.84 -17.10 -4.87
N ARG A 68 4.35 -17.77 -3.81
CA ARG A 68 4.86 -19.09 -3.39
C ARG A 68 4.36 -20.26 -4.24
N TYR A 69 3.09 -20.23 -4.63
CA TYR A 69 2.39 -21.40 -5.20
C TYR A 69 1.70 -21.12 -6.53
N GLY A 70 1.68 -19.86 -6.98
CA GLY A 70 0.98 -19.43 -8.18
C GLY A 70 1.50 -20.14 -9.43
N LYS A 71 0.63 -20.98 -10.00
CA LYS A 71 0.71 -21.50 -11.36
C LYS A 71 -0.53 -20.98 -12.10
N ASN A 72 -0.44 -20.70 -13.40
CA ASN A 72 -1.60 -20.38 -14.26
C ASN A 72 -2.50 -21.61 -14.47
N SER A 73 -3.08 -22.13 -13.39
CA SER A 73 -4.04 -23.23 -13.44
C SER A 73 -5.45 -22.67 -13.63
N PHE A 74 -6.30 -23.45 -14.30
CA PHE A 74 -7.71 -23.11 -14.50
C PHE A 74 -8.43 -22.76 -13.18
N PHE A 75 -8.14 -23.50 -12.10
CA PHE A 75 -8.70 -23.24 -10.78
C PHE A 75 -8.27 -21.87 -10.22
N ASN A 76 -6.99 -21.52 -10.31
CA ASN A 76 -6.49 -20.23 -9.83
C ASN A 76 -7.09 -19.06 -10.61
N ILE A 77 -7.33 -19.24 -11.92
CA ILE A 77 -8.00 -18.25 -12.76
C ILE A 77 -9.46 -18.06 -12.31
N ILE A 78 -10.23 -19.14 -12.12
CA ILE A 78 -11.61 -19.06 -11.63
C ILE A 78 -11.68 -18.33 -10.29
N VAL A 79 -10.82 -18.69 -9.33
CA VAL A 79 -10.80 -18.02 -8.03
C VAL A 79 -10.47 -16.54 -8.19
N SER A 80 -9.50 -16.20 -9.03
CA SER A 80 -9.15 -14.79 -9.28
C SER A 80 -10.35 -14.01 -9.85
N VAL A 81 -11.09 -14.60 -10.80
CA VAL A 81 -12.30 -13.99 -11.38
C VAL A 81 -13.40 -13.81 -10.34
N ILE A 82 -13.65 -14.81 -9.49
CA ILE A 82 -14.62 -14.68 -8.39
C ILE A 82 -14.18 -13.58 -7.43
N ASN A 83 -12.88 -13.54 -7.06
CA ASN A 83 -12.34 -12.52 -6.17
C ASN A 83 -12.50 -11.12 -6.76
N MET A 84 -12.28 -10.95 -8.07
CA MET A 84 -12.52 -9.69 -8.78
C MET A 84 -13.99 -9.28 -8.69
N ALA A 85 -14.93 -10.19 -8.94
CA ALA A 85 -16.35 -9.89 -8.82
C ALA A 85 -16.73 -9.50 -7.38
N MET A 86 -16.22 -10.21 -6.37
CA MET A 86 -16.45 -9.89 -4.97
C MET A 86 -15.83 -8.54 -4.59
N LEU A 87 -14.66 -8.18 -5.12
CA LEU A 87 -14.05 -6.87 -4.90
C LEU A 87 -14.87 -5.74 -5.49
N LEU A 88 -15.48 -5.92 -6.67
CA LEU A 88 -16.39 -4.93 -7.24
C LEU A 88 -17.64 -4.73 -6.37
N LEU A 89 -18.22 -5.83 -5.85
CA LEU A 89 -19.34 -5.76 -4.91
C LEU A 89 -18.95 -5.04 -3.61
N ILE A 90 -17.81 -5.42 -3.00
CA ILE A 90 -17.25 -4.72 -1.83
C ILE A 90 -17.11 -3.23 -2.13
N SER A 91 -16.53 -2.88 -3.28
CA SER A 91 -16.27 -1.50 -3.67
C SER A 91 -17.56 -0.68 -3.82
N SER A 92 -18.64 -1.31 -4.27
CA SER A 92 -19.95 -0.65 -4.38
C SER A 92 -20.60 -0.34 -3.01
N MET A 93 -20.21 -1.09 -1.97
CA MET A 93 -20.70 -0.94 -0.60
C MET A 93 -19.82 0.00 0.25
N ILE A 94 -18.67 0.46 -0.28
CA ILE A 94 -17.85 1.52 0.32
C ILE A 94 -18.56 2.85 0.07
N SER A 95 -19.39 3.27 1.03
CA SER A 95 -20.15 4.52 0.97
C SER A 95 -20.37 5.10 2.36
N ASN A 96 -20.91 6.32 2.43
CA ASN A 96 -21.26 6.96 3.71
C ASN A 96 -22.38 6.19 4.45
N ASP A 97 -23.23 5.48 3.72
CA ASP A 97 -24.36 4.67 4.25
C ASP A 97 -24.00 3.19 4.44
N TRP A 98 -22.71 2.87 4.60
CA TRP A 98 -22.19 1.49 4.73
C TRP A 98 -22.89 0.64 5.79
N GLN A 99 -23.46 1.28 6.82
CA GLN A 99 -24.17 0.63 7.92
C GLN A 99 -25.37 -0.19 7.43
N GLY A 100 -26.11 0.31 6.43
CA GLY A 100 -27.23 -0.41 5.82
C GLY A 100 -26.80 -1.64 5.02
N TYR A 101 -25.56 -1.63 4.52
CA TYR A 101 -24.98 -2.72 3.76
C TYR A 101 -24.11 -3.66 4.59
N PHE A 102 -23.96 -3.43 5.89
CA PHE A 102 -22.98 -4.14 6.73
C PHE A 102 -23.06 -5.67 6.63
N ASN A 103 -24.26 -6.24 6.68
CA ASN A 103 -24.44 -7.70 6.58
C ASN A 103 -24.02 -8.22 5.20
N TYR A 104 -24.42 -7.52 4.13
CA TYR A 104 -24.03 -7.85 2.75
C TYR A 104 -22.52 -7.72 2.54
N PHE A 105 -21.90 -6.68 3.14
CA PHE A 105 -20.47 -6.47 3.13
C PHE A 105 -19.73 -7.64 3.80
N CYS A 106 -20.20 -8.06 4.99
CA CYS A 106 -19.64 -9.20 5.71
C CYS A 106 -19.77 -10.51 4.92
N TRP A 107 -20.92 -10.78 4.31
CA TRP A 107 -21.10 -11.93 3.42
C TRP A 107 -20.13 -11.90 2.24
N THR A 108 -19.97 -10.75 1.59
CA THR A 108 -19.11 -10.60 0.41
C THR A 108 -17.63 -10.78 0.77
N VAL A 109 -17.17 -10.18 1.87
CA VAL A 109 -15.81 -10.40 2.40
C VAL A 109 -15.62 -11.85 2.86
N GLY A 110 -16.64 -12.46 3.46
CA GLY A 110 -16.64 -13.87 3.84
C GLY A 110 -16.46 -14.80 2.64
N ILE A 111 -17.20 -14.59 1.56
CA ILE A 111 -17.06 -15.36 0.30
C ILE A 111 -15.67 -15.16 -0.30
N LEU A 112 -15.20 -13.91 -0.39
CA LEU A 112 -13.86 -13.62 -0.91
C LEU A 112 -12.75 -14.27 -0.08
N THR A 113 -12.91 -14.34 1.24
CA THR A 113 -11.90 -14.96 2.11
C THR A 113 -12.00 -16.48 2.07
N LEU A 114 -13.20 -17.02 1.85
CA LEU A 114 -13.45 -18.45 1.65
C LEU A 114 -12.76 -18.95 0.37
N THR A 115 -12.79 -18.20 -0.73
CA THR A 115 -12.10 -18.60 -1.95
C THR A 115 -10.58 -18.65 -1.76
N LEU A 116 -10.00 -17.71 -1.00
CA LEU A 116 -8.59 -17.75 -0.59
C LEU A 116 -8.30 -18.98 0.30
N PHE A 117 -9.19 -19.28 1.26
CA PHE A 117 -9.09 -20.50 2.06
C PHE A 117 -9.08 -21.75 1.18
N LEU A 118 -9.98 -21.85 0.20
CA LEU A 118 -10.05 -22.97 -0.73
C LEU A 118 -8.79 -23.09 -1.60
N GLN A 119 -8.19 -21.98 -2.03
CA GLN A 119 -6.89 -21.99 -2.73
C GLN A 119 -5.78 -22.64 -1.88
N TYR A 120 -5.64 -22.21 -0.62
CA TYR A 120 -4.67 -22.82 0.30
C TYR A 120 -5.02 -24.28 0.61
N LEU A 121 -6.31 -24.63 0.69
CA LEU A 121 -6.75 -25.99 1.01
C LEU A 121 -6.40 -26.95 -0.13
N ILE A 122 -6.67 -26.56 -1.37
CA ILE A 122 -6.30 -27.37 -2.54
C ILE A 122 -4.79 -27.50 -2.63
N GLN A 123 -4.03 -26.42 -2.37
CA GLN A 123 -2.57 -26.48 -2.36
C GLN A 123 -2.03 -27.43 -1.27
N TYR A 124 -2.68 -27.51 -0.11
CA TYR A 124 -2.31 -28.44 0.97
C TYR A 124 -2.35 -29.90 0.51
N PHE A 125 -3.35 -30.28 -0.28
CA PHE A 125 -3.55 -31.64 -0.76
C PHE A 125 -2.76 -31.99 -2.02
N LYS A 126 -2.03 -31.05 -2.64
CA LYS A 126 -1.16 -31.37 -3.77
C LYS A 126 0.03 -32.21 -3.33
N HIS A 127 0.33 -33.24 -4.09
CA HIS A 127 1.46 -34.15 -3.85
C HIS A 127 2.82 -33.45 -3.86
N GLU A 128 2.94 -32.34 -4.59
CA GLU A 128 4.18 -31.54 -4.68
C GLU A 128 4.51 -30.75 -3.40
N SER A 129 3.55 -30.60 -2.47
CA SER A 129 3.74 -29.79 -1.26
C SER A 129 4.59 -30.53 -0.23
N THR A 130 5.74 -29.95 0.13
CA THR A 130 6.63 -30.49 1.17
C THR A 130 6.04 -30.36 2.57
N ASP A 131 6.61 -31.03 3.57
CA ASP A 131 6.14 -30.90 4.97
C ASP A 131 6.27 -29.47 5.51
N LYS A 132 7.32 -28.74 5.07
CA LYS A 132 7.51 -27.33 5.39
C LYS A 132 6.41 -26.46 4.77
N ASP A 133 6.07 -26.72 3.50
CA ASP A 133 4.96 -26.03 2.81
C ASP A 133 3.64 -26.30 3.53
N LYS A 134 3.35 -27.56 3.86
CA LYS A 134 2.13 -27.96 4.58
C LYS A 134 2.01 -27.26 5.93
N SER A 135 3.09 -27.18 6.71
CA SER A 135 3.11 -26.47 7.99
C SER A 135 2.77 -24.97 7.84
N LEU A 136 3.33 -24.33 6.81
CA LEU A 136 3.05 -22.93 6.49
C LEU A 136 1.63 -22.74 5.96
N ILE A 137 1.18 -23.59 5.05
CA ILE A 137 -0.17 -23.59 4.47
C ILE A 137 -1.21 -23.75 5.58
N LEU A 138 -0.99 -24.61 6.58
CA LEU A 138 -1.88 -24.74 7.74
C LEU A 138 -2.03 -23.43 8.53
N SER A 139 -0.95 -22.65 8.68
CA SER A 139 -1.01 -21.32 9.27
C SER A 139 -1.88 -20.36 8.45
N PHE A 140 -1.75 -20.37 7.12
CA PHE A 140 -2.59 -19.56 6.22
C PHE A 140 -4.06 -20.05 6.15
N LEU A 141 -4.31 -21.35 6.26
CA LEU A 141 -5.64 -21.94 6.37
C LEU A 141 -6.32 -21.54 7.68
N THR A 142 -5.58 -21.56 8.78
CA THR A 142 -6.11 -21.10 10.07
C THR A 142 -6.46 -19.61 10.00
N MET A 143 -5.60 -18.82 9.37
CA MET A 143 -5.78 -17.38 9.20
C MET A 143 -6.97 -17.01 8.31
N THR A 144 -7.08 -17.64 7.14
CA THR A 144 -8.19 -17.38 6.21
C THR A 144 -9.49 -17.99 6.72
N GLY A 145 -9.45 -19.19 7.30
CA GLY A 145 -10.61 -19.86 7.88
C GLY A 145 -11.22 -19.10 9.07
N LEU A 146 -10.39 -18.60 9.99
CA LEU A 146 -10.87 -17.76 11.10
C LEU A 146 -11.49 -16.45 10.58
N ARG A 147 -10.87 -15.82 9.58
CA ARG A 147 -11.38 -14.59 8.96
C ARG A 147 -12.72 -14.82 8.27
N THR A 148 -12.86 -15.92 7.53
CA THR A 148 -14.10 -16.34 6.87
C THR A 148 -15.21 -16.63 7.89
N LEU A 149 -14.91 -17.40 8.93
CA LEU A 149 -15.87 -17.70 9.99
C LEU A 149 -16.32 -16.43 10.71
N ALA A 150 -15.39 -15.57 11.11
CA ALA A 150 -15.73 -14.30 11.75
C ALA A 150 -16.61 -13.42 10.85
N SER A 151 -16.35 -13.42 9.55
CA SER A 151 -17.12 -12.64 8.57
C SER A 151 -18.54 -13.17 8.41
N PHE A 152 -18.73 -14.48 8.26
CA PHE A 152 -20.06 -15.08 8.17
C PHE A 152 -20.83 -14.98 9.47
N VAL A 153 -20.20 -15.22 10.62
CA VAL A 153 -20.86 -15.09 11.92
C VAL A 153 -21.26 -13.63 12.15
N ALA A 154 -20.38 -12.66 11.87
CA ALA A 154 -20.71 -11.25 11.98
C ALA A 154 -21.91 -10.83 11.12
N ALA A 155 -22.05 -11.41 9.92
CA ALA A 155 -23.16 -11.12 9.01
C ALA A 155 -24.54 -11.58 9.54
N LEU A 156 -24.57 -12.49 10.52
CA LEU A 156 -25.80 -12.99 11.14
C LEU A 156 -26.30 -12.12 12.30
N PHE A 157 -25.45 -11.22 12.81
CA PHE A 157 -25.77 -10.38 13.96
C PHE A 157 -26.13 -8.95 13.54
N PRO A 158 -26.93 -8.22 14.35
CA PRO A 158 -27.11 -6.78 14.18
C PRO A 158 -25.76 -6.04 14.26
N LEU A 159 -25.70 -4.86 13.62
CA LEU A 159 -24.49 -4.04 13.50
C LEU A 159 -23.71 -3.88 14.82
N ALA A 160 -24.39 -3.64 15.94
CA ALA A 160 -23.77 -3.42 17.25
C ALA A 160 -22.89 -4.60 17.73
N VAL A 161 -23.25 -5.84 17.37
CA VAL A 161 -22.51 -7.05 17.75
C VAL A 161 -21.66 -7.55 16.58
N GLY A 162 -22.21 -7.51 15.37
CA GLY A 162 -21.53 -7.98 14.17
C GLY A 162 -20.28 -7.16 13.85
N TYR A 163 -20.34 -5.82 13.95
CA TYR A 163 -19.23 -4.95 13.57
C TYR A 163 -17.96 -5.19 14.41
N PRO A 164 -18.00 -5.20 15.76
CA PRO A 164 -16.82 -5.54 16.56
C PRO A 164 -16.27 -6.93 16.26
N LEU A 165 -17.14 -7.93 16.04
CA LEU A 165 -16.72 -9.29 15.70
C LEU A 165 -16.00 -9.34 14.35
N PHE A 166 -16.57 -8.68 13.34
CA PHE A 166 -15.98 -8.58 12.00
C PHE A 166 -14.59 -7.95 12.05
N ILE A 167 -14.47 -6.77 12.67
CA ILE A 167 -13.20 -6.04 12.80
C ILE A 167 -12.18 -6.88 13.56
N THR A 168 -12.59 -7.55 14.64
CA THR A 168 -11.71 -8.46 15.41
C THR A 168 -11.18 -9.58 14.50
N GLY A 169 -12.04 -10.20 13.70
CA GLY A 169 -11.63 -11.23 12.73
C GLY A 169 -10.60 -10.73 11.71
N ILE A 170 -10.81 -9.52 11.16
CA ILE A 170 -9.87 -8.89 10.24
C ILE A 170 -8.53 -8.59 10.92
N VAL A 171 -8.54 -7.96 12.09
CA VAL A 171 -7.31 -7.58 12.83
C VAL A 171 -6.52 -8.81 13.26
N VAL A 172 -7.19 -9.84 13.79
CA VAL A 172 -6.51 -11.10 14.15
C VAL A 172 -5.87 -11.74 12.92
N SER A 173 -6.59 -11.78 11.79
CA SER A 173 -6.05 -12.27 10.52
C SER A 173 -4.85 -11.46 10.04
N PHE A 174 -4.91 -10.13 10.14
CA PHE A 174 -3.82 -9.22 9.80
C PHE A 174 -2.58 -9.40 10.67
N LEU A 175 -2.72 -9.75 11.95
CA LEU A 175 -1.59 -9.94 12.88
C LEU A 175 -1.00 -11.36 12.85
N MET A 176 -1.75 -12.35 12.37
CA MET A 176 -1.32 -13.76 12.34
C MET A 176 0.01 -14.01 11.62
N PRO A 177 0.33 -13.37 10.48
CA PRO A 177 1.62 -13.54 9.83
C PRO A 177 2.81 -13.23 10.75
N ILE A 178 2.67 -12.26 11.68
CA ILE A 178 3.68 -11.91 12.68
C ILE A 178 3.83 -13.05 13.70
N VAL A 179 2.72 -13.62 14.17
CA VAL A 179 2.71 -14.76 15.10
C VAL A 179 3.38 -15.99 14.47
N TYR A 180 3.13 -16.24 13.18
CA TYR A 180 3.67 -17.38 12.45
C TYR A 180 5.04 -17.14 11.79
N ARG A 181 5.77 -16.07 12.15
CA ARG A 181 7.06 -15.69 11.54
C ARG A 181 8.08 -16.83 11.46
N LYS A 182 8.15 -17.70 12.46
CA LYS A 182 9.07 -18.87 12.47
C LYS A 182 8.71 -19.91 11.39
N ARG A 183 7.42 -20.10 11.11
CA ARG A 183 6.97 -21.01 10.04
C ARG A 183 7.18 -20.37 8.67
N GLN A 184 7.04 -19.05 8.57
CA GLN A 184 7.30 -18.31 7.34
C GLN A 184 8.77 -18.36 6.90
N SER A 185 9.73 -18.45 7.83
CA SER A 185 11.14 -18.67 7.48
C SER A 185 11.44 -20.06 6.94
N LEU A 186 10.51 -21.01 7.00
CA LEU A 186 10.73 -22.36 6.46
C LEU A 186 10.61 -22.41 4.94
N VAL A 187 9.86 -21.46 4.35
CA VAL A 187 9.59 -21.37 2.92
C VAL A 187 9.80 -19.91 2.49
N SER A 188 10.94 -19.66 1.86
CA SER A 188 11.29 -18.33 1.38
C SER A 188 10.29 -17.83 0.35
N ILE A 189 10.11 -16.51 0.31
CA ILE A 189 9.30 -15.87 -0.72
C ILE A 189 10.22 -15.54 -1.91
N ASN A 190 9.69 -15.55 -3.13
CA ASN A 190 10.43 -14.97 -4.25
C ASN A 190 10.42 -13.44 -4.06
N PHE A 191 11.51 -12.91 -3.49
CA PHE A 191 11.61 -11.52 -3.07
C PHE A 191 11.53 -10.52 -4.25
N PRO A 192 12.23 -10.73 -5.38
CA PRO A 192 12.07 -9.87 -6.57
C PRO A 192 10.61 -9.80 -7.04
N HIS A 193 9.95 -10.95 -7.16
CA HIS A 193 8.55 -11.00 -7.59
C HIS A 193 7.61 -10.31 -6.59
N LEU A 194 7.91 -10.35 -5.29
CA LEU A 194 7.12 -9.62 -4.29
C LEU A 194 7.29 -8.09 -4.43
N ILE A 195 8.53 -7.62 -4.62
CA ILE A 195 8.83 -6.20 -4.83
C ILE A 195 8.13 -5.70 -6.09
N GLU A 196 8.19 -6.47 -7.18
CA GLU A 196 7.52 -6.14 -8.44
C GLU A 196 6.01 -5.97 -8.25
N ARG A 197 5.34 -6.95 -7.65
CA ARG A 197 3.88 -6.91 -7.39
C ARG A 197 3.48 -5.74 -6.49
N ILE A 198 4.23 -5.48 -5.42
CA ILE A 198 3.96 -4.37 -4.50
C ILE A 198 4.18 -3.02 -5.19
N SER A 199 5.24 -2.90 -5.99
CA SER A 199 5.54 -1.67 -6.73
C SER A 199 4.50 -1.38 -7.81
N LEU A 200 3.97 -2.40 -8.48
CA LEU A 200 2.82 -2.25 -9.38
C LEU A 200 1.58 -1.74 -8.66
N PHE A 201 1.33 -2.21 -7.44
CA PHE A 201 0.22 -1.70 -6.62
C PHE A 201 0.45 -0.26 -6.14
N VAL A 202 1.71 0.14 -5.87
CA VAL A 202 2.08 1.54 -5.63
C VAL A 202 1.85 2.41 -6.88
N ILE A 203 2.18 1.90 -8.08
CA ILE A 203 1.88 2.60 -9.36
C ILE A 203 0.38 2.82 -9.52
N ILE A 204 -0.46 1.84 -9.18
CA ILE A 204 -1.92 2.01 -9.15
C ILE A 204 -2.34 3.12 -8.18
N THR A 205 -1.72 3.17 -7.01
CA THR A 205 -1.96 4.24 -6.02
C THR A 205 -1.57 5.61 -6.57
N PHE A 206 -0.44 5.72 -7.28
CA PHE A 206 -0.08 6.94 -8.02
C PHE A 206 -1.08 7.28 -9.13
N GLY A 207 -1.64 6.28 -9.81
CA GLY A 207 -2.72 6.48 -10.78
C GLY A 207 -3.94 7.18 -10.16
N GLU A 208 -4.34 6.79 -8.94
CA GLU A 208 -5.38 7.49 -8.18
C GLU A 208 -4.99 8.94 -7.86
N MET A 209 -3.72 9.19 -7.48
CA MET A 209 -3.24 10.56 -7.28
C MET A 209 -3.35 11.40 -8.55
N ILE A 210 -2.97 10.85 -9.71
CA ILE A 210 -3.07 11.52 -11.02
C ILE A 210 -4.53 11.84 -11.35
N MET A 211 -5.46 10.90 -11.13
CA MET A 211 -6.89 11.15 -11.34
C MET A 211 -7.41 12.26 -10.41
N GLY A 212 -6.97 12.28 -9.15
CA GLY A 212 -7.35 13.31 -8.18
C GLY A 212 -6.88 14.73 -8.53
N ILE A 213 -5.78 14.87 -9.27
CA ILE A 213 -5.25 16.18 -9.68
C ILE A 213 -5.70 16.61 -11.08
N ALA A 214 -6.39 15.75 -11.83
CA ALA A 214 -6.88 16.07 -13.17
C ALA A 214 -7.66 17.41 -13.26
N PRO A 215 -8.46 17.83 -12.25
CA PRO A 215 -9.13 19.13 -12.27
C PRO A 215 -8.20 20.36 -12.33
N PHE A 216 -6.90 20.21 -11.99
CA PHE A 216 -5.90 21.28 -12.12
C PHE A 216 -5.29 21.40 -13.52
N PHE A 217 -5.67 20.53 -14.45
CA PHE A 217 -5.12 20.42 -15.81
C PHE A 217 -6.18 20.71 -16.88
N THR A 218 -6.99 21.75 -16.68
CA THR A 218 -7.88 22.29 -17.72
C THR A 218 -7.32 23.59 -18.29
N PRO A 219 -7.73 24.02 -19.50
CA PRO A 219 -7.30 25.31 -20.06
C PRO A 219 -7.53 26.51 -19.12
N GLU A 220 -8.53 26.43 -18.25
CA GLU A 220 -8.91 27.49 -17.31
C GLU A 220 -8.17 27.41 -15.97
N THR A 221 -7.78 26.20 -15.52
CA THR A 221 -7.16 25.97 -14.20
C THR A 221 -5.66 25.78 -14.24
N PHE A 222 -5.09 25.49 -15.42
CA PHE A 222 -3.68 25.23 -15.59
C PHE A 222 -2.81 26.44 -15.21
N GLY A 223 -1.81 26.22 -14.37
CA GLY A 223 -0.87 27.26 -13.97
C GLY A 223 0.23 26.75 -13.05
N ILE A 224 0.84 27.65 -12.29
CA ILE A 224 1.97 27.30 -11.39
C ILE A 224 1.61 26.21 -10.37
N ARG A 225 0.37 26.20 -9.87
CA ARG A 225 -0.10 25.16 -8.94
C ARG A 225 -0.09 23.78 -9.59
N SER A 226 -0.53 23.66 -10.84
CA SER A 226 -0.52 22.42 -11.60
C SER A 226 0.91 21.87 -11.74
N VAL A 227 1.86 22.76 -12.08
CA VAL A 227 3.28 22.39 -12.20
C VAL A 227 3.86 21.91 -10.86
N LEU A 228 3.59 22.63 -9.76
CA LEU A 228 4.05 22.24 -8.43
C LEU A 228 3.46 20.89 -8.00
N ILE A 229 2.15 20.72 -8.15
CA ILE A 229 1.44 19.48 -7.79
C ILE A 229 1.99 18.28 -8.57
N PHE A 230 2.15 18.41 -9.90
CA PHE A 230 2.70 17.32 -10.71
C PHE A 230 4.17 17.04 -10.39
N SER A 231 4.95 18.07 -10.07
CA SER A 231 6.33 17.91 -9.59
C SER A 231 6.37 17.14 -8.27
N MET A 232 5.46 17.42 -7.33
CA MET A 232 5.36 16.67 -6.07
C MET A 232 5.09 15.18 -6.30
N ILE A 233 4.11 14.85 -7.15
CA ILE A 233 3.80 13.45 -7.48
C ILE A 233 5.00 12.77 -8.15
N THR A 234 5.64 13.45 -9.10
CA THR A 234 6.82 12.93 -9.81
C THR A 234 7.98 12.68 -8.84
N LEU A 235 8.25 13.60 -7.92
CA LEU A 235 9.32 13.46 -6.92
C LEU A 235 9.03 12.31 -5.94
N LEU A 236 7.78 12.15 -5.49
CA LEU A 236 7.37 11.01 -4.66
C LEU A 236 7.56 9.68 -5.41
N PHE A 237 7.18 9.65 -6.68
CA PHE A 237 7.36 8.48 -7.54
C PHE A 237 8.83 8.12 -7.72
N LEU A 238 9.68 9.10 -8.07
CA LEU A 238 11.12 8.90 -8.25
C LEU A 238 11.79 8.44 -6.94
N TYR A 239 11.44 9.03 -5.81
CA TYR A 239 11.99 8.63 -4.50
C TYR A 239 11.61 7.19 -4.13
N TYR A 240 10.35 6.80 -4.38
CA TYR A 240 9.91 5.42 -4.19
C TYR A 240 10.67 4.47 -5.13
N PHE A 241 10.69 4.78 -6.43
CA PHE A 241 11.31 3.92 -7.44
C PHE A 241 12.81 3.75 -7.17
N GLY A 242 13.52 4.83 -6.86
CA GLY A 242 14.92 4.78 -6.50
C GLY A 242 15.21 3.90 -5.30
N GLN A 243 14.35 3.92 -4.27
CA GLN A 243 14.48 3.02 -3.13
C GLN A 243 14.23 1.56 -3.52
N PHE A 244 13.11 1.26 -4.18
CA PHE A 244 12.64 -0.13 -4.35
C PHE A 244 13.19 -0.85 -5.58
N ASP A 245 13.59 -0.13 -6.63
CA ASP A 245 14.19 -0.67 -7.86
C ASP A 245 15.72 -0.65 -7.80
N HIS A 246 16.32 0.49 -7.43
CA HIS A 246 17.79 0.64 -7.46
C HIS A 246 18.47 0.26 -6.15
N ALA A 247 17.96 0.70 -5.00
CA ALA A 247 18.67 0.58 -3.73
C ALA A 247 18.52 -0.80 -3.06
N ILE A 248 17.36 -1.45 -3.20
CA ILE A 248 17.12 -2.78 -2.61
C ILE A 248 17.98 -3.86 -3.28
N ASP A 249 18.48 -4.79 -2.46
CA ASP A 249 19.07 -6.05 -2.87
C ASP A 249 17.97 -7.10 -3.02
N ASP A 250 17.51 -7.28 -4.25
CA ASP A 250 16.46 -8.23 -4.62
C ASP A 250 16.90 -9.70 -4.49
N SER A 251 18.21 -9.97 -4.34
CA SER A 251 18.75 -11.31 -4.12
C SER A 251 18.59 -11.83 -2.68
N THR A 252 18.10 -10.98 -1.78
CA THR A 252 17.93 -11.28 -0.34
C THR A 252 17.03 -12.49 -0.12
N ASP A 253 17.52 -13.50 0.60
CA ASP A 253 16.69 -14.61 1.10
C ASP A 253 15.90 -14.15 2.33
N THR A 254 14.60 -13.91 2.14
CA THR A 254 13.72 -13.36 3.17
C THR A 254 12.32 -13.97 3.09
N GLN A 255 11.59 -13.80 4.18
CA GLN A 255 10.15 -14.10 4.25
C GLN A 255 9.29 -12.91 3.75
N GLY A 256 9.89 -11.76 3.46
CA GLY A 256 9.21 -10.56 2.92
C GLY A 256 8.27 -9.84 3.91
N LEU A 257 8.18 -10.32 5.16
CA LEU A 257 7.19 -9.84 6.12
C LEU A 257 7.27 -8.33 6.37
N PHE A 258 8.47 -7.82 6.64
CA PHE A 258 8.64 -6.38 6.88
C PHE A 258 8.33 -5.54 5.64
N LEU A 259 8.63 -6.06 4.44
CA LEU A 259 8.26 -5.39 3.19
C LEU A 259 6.73 -5.27 3.11
N ILE A 260 6.01 -6.36 3.34
CA ILE A 260 4.53 -6.37 3.33
C ILE A 260 3.94 -5.33 4.29
N TYR A 261 4.36 -5.31 5.56
CA TYR A 261 3.76 -4.40 6.56
C TYR A 261 4.18 -2.95 6.38
N SER A 262 5.41 -2.68 5.93
CA SER A 262 5.87 -1.30 5.69
C SER A 262 5.17 -0.64 4.51
N HIS A 263 4.51 -1.39 3.62
CA HIS A 263 3.79 -0.79 2.49
C HIS A 263 2.39 -0.28 2.84
N TYR A 264 1.76 -0.75 3.93
CA TYR A 264 0.49 -0.18 4.39
C TYR A 264 0.57 1.33 4.63
N PRO A 265 1.52 1.84 5.45
CA PRO A 265 1.70 3.28 5.61
C PRO A 265 2.16 4.00 4.34
N ILE A 266 2.82 3.32 3.37
CA ILE A 266 3.10 3.90 2.04
C ILE A 266 1.79 4.19 1.29
N PHE A 267 0.90 3.20 1.17
CA PHE A 267 -0.39 3.38 0.50
C PHE A 267 -1.25 4.45 1.18
N ILE A 268 -1.37 4.36 2.51
CA ILE A 268 -2.11 5.34 3.31
C ILE A 268 -1.52 6.74 3.11
N GLY A 269 -0.20 6.87 3.18
CA GLY A 269 0.50 8.14 3.05
C GLY A 269 0.31 8.80 1.69
N LEU A 270 0.38 8.03 0.61
CA LEU A 270 0.15 8.51 -0.76
C LEU A 270 -1.30 8.98 -0.95
N LEU A 271 -2.29 8.17 -0.52
CA LEU A 271 -3.70 8.54 -0.65
C LEU A 271 -4.06 9.77 0.20
N MET A 272 -3.57 9.86 1.44
CA MET A 272 -3.73 11.06 2.27
C MET A 272 -3.12 12.29 1.61
N THR A 273 -1.92 12.16 1.02
CA THR A 273 -1.25 13.23 0.28
C THR A 273 -2.10 13.68 -0.91
N ALA A 274 -2.65 12.74 -1.67
CA ALA A 274 -3.51 13.01 -2.83
C ALA A 274 -4.71 13.89 -2.46
N VAL A 275 -5.46 13.47 -1.43
CA VAL A 275 -6.66 14.20 -1.00
C VAL A 275 -6.31 15.55 -0.39
N SER A 276 -5.18 15.65 0.33
CA SER A 276 -4.73 16.91 0.92
C SER A 276 -4.42 17.97 -0.13
N ILE A 277 -3.89 17.58 -1.30
CA ILE A 277 -3.63 18.51 -2.41
C ILE A 277 -4.93 19.17 -2.88
N THR A 278 -6.02 18.41 -2.99
CA THR A 278 -7.35 18.95 -3.32
C THR A 278 -7.81 19.93 -2.24
N PHE A 279 -7.72 19.55 -0.96
CA PHE A 279 -8.12 20.39 0.17
C PHE A 279 -7.37 21.70 0.30
N LEU A 280 -6.10 21.76 -0.10
CA LEU A 280 -5.34 23.02 -0.11
C LEU A 280 -5.96 24.08 -1.02
N THR A 281 -6.74 23.67 -2.02
CA THR A 281 -7.34 24.57 -3.01
C THR A 281 -8.84 24.80 -2.81
N GLU A 282 -9.45 24.05 -1.89
CA GLU A 282 -10.88 24.13 -1.61
C GLU A 282 -11.18 25.25 -0.60
N GLN A 283 -12.15 26.11 -0.93
CA GLN A 283 -12.47 27.28 -0.11
C GLN A 283 -13.06 26.92 1.26
N ASN A 284 -13.80 25.81 1.33
CA ASN A 284 -14.48 25.37 2.56
C ASN A 284 -13.56 24.55 3.48
N ALA A 285 -12.34 24.24 3.05
CA ALA A 285 -11.40 23.48 3.83
C ALA A 285 -10.72 24.34 4.90
N ASN A 286 -10.55 23.77 6.08
CA ASN A 286 -9.65 24.32 7.08
C ASN A 286 -8.21 24.08 6.58
N HIS A 287 -7.54 25.14 6.13
CA HIS A 287 -6.21 25.00 5.53
C HIS A 287 -5.15 24.48 6.51
N LEU A 288 -5.28 24.74 7.82
CA LEU A 288 -4.38 24.15 8.82
C LEU A 288 -4.57 22.63 8.87
N PHE A 289 -5.82 22.16 8.86
CA PHE A 289 -6.10 20.73 8.77
C PHE A 289 -5.54 20.13 7.48
N ALA A 290 -5.73 20.78 6.32
CA ALA A 290 -5.20 20.30 5.04
C ALA A 290 -3.67 20.16 5.06
N VAL A 291 -2.96 21.13 5.65
CA VAL A 291 -1.50 21.06 5.83
C VAL A 291 -1.09 19.92 6.76
N LEU A 292 -1.76 19.77 7.92
CA LEU A 292 -1.47 18.69 8.86
C LEU A 292 -1.74 17.31 8.24
N PHE A 293 -2.82 17.18 7.48
CA PHE A 293 -3.19 15.95 6.79
C PHE A 293 -2.17 15.60 5.69
N LEU A 294 -1.71 16.60 4.92
CA LEU A 294 -0.66 16.46 3.92
C LEU A 294 0.64 15.91 4.53
N TYR A 295 1.15 16.58 5.57
CA TYR A 295 2.42 16.19 6.18
C TYR A 295 2.32 14.89 6.97
N THR A 296 1.16 14.55 7.52
CA THR A 296 0.93 13.20 8.08
C THR A 296 1.09 12.13 7.00
N GLY A 297 0.49 12.36 5.83
CA GLY A 297 0.64 11.46 4.68
C GLY A 297 2.09 11.34 4.20
N LEU A 298 2.80 12.45 4.05
CA LEU A 298 4.21 12.48 3.66
C LEU A 298 5.12 11.79 4.69
N ILE A 299 4.86 11.96 5.99
CA ILE A 299 5.62 11.29 7.05
C ILE A 299 5.39 9.78 7.01
N PHE A 300 4.15 9.31 6.85
CA PHE A 300 3.85 7.89 6.70
C PHE A 300 4.56 7.29 5.49
N PHE A 301 4.51 7.96 4.35
CA PHE A 301 5.24 7.55 3.15
C PHE A 301 6.76 7.50 3.41
N GLN A 302 7.36 8.63 3.82
CA GLN A 302 8.81 8.77 3.92
C GLN A 302 9.42 7.84 4.97
N THR A 303 8.84 7.77 6.17
CA THR A 303 9.36 6.91 7.24
C THR A 303 9.34 5.44 6.84
N SER A 304 8.30 5.02 6.12
CA SER A 304 8.13 3.64 5.66
C SER A 304 9.09 3.28 4.54
N VAL A 305 9.29 4.18 3.56
CA VAL A 305 10.32 4.04 2.51
C VAL A 305 11.71 3.94 3.14
N LEU A 306 12.06 4.84 4.06
CA LEU A 306 13.36 4.83 4.76
C LEU A 306 13.57 3.55 5.58
N SER A 307 12.52 3.02 6.19
CA SER A 307 12.60 1.83 7.03
C SER A 307 12.98 0.55 6.25
N ASN A 308 12.71 0.53 4.93
CA ASN A 308 13.08 -0.58 4.05
C ASN A 308 14.57 -0.62 3.71
N THR A 309 15.37 0.29 4.25
CA THR A 309 16.84 0.25 4.13
C THR A 309 17.47 -1.03 4.67
N ILE A 310 16.75 -1.78 5.51
CA ILE A 310 17.17 -3.11 5.95
C ILE A 310 17.39 -4.10 4.79
N TYR A 311 16.81 -3.82 3.63
CA TYR A 311 16.95 -4.61 2.40
C TYR A 311 17.87 -3.94 1.37
N ASN A 312 18.48 -2.79 1.68
CA ASN A 312 19.36 -2.12 0.73
C ASN A 312 20.65 -2.89 0.52
N LYS A 313 21.20 -2.78 -0.69
CA LYS A 313 22.55 -3.26 -1.01
C LYS A 313 23.55 -2.67 -0.01
N PRO A 314 24.59 -3.42 0.43
CA PRO A 314 25.47 -3.01 1.52
C PRO A 314 26.10 -1.61 1.40
N HIS A 315 26.35 -1.15 0.17
CA HIS A 315 26.97 0.13 -0.13
C HIS A 315 26.00 1.33 -0.12
N VAL A 316 24.69 1.09 -0.02
CA VAL A 316 23.61 2.11 -0.01
C VAL A 316 22.61 1.91 1.14
N ILE A 317 22.99 1.17 2.18
CA ILE A 317 22.25 1.15 3.45
C ILE A 317 22.31 2.55 4.06
N TYR A 318 21.16 3.07 4.52
CA TYR A 318 21.05 4.40 5.09
C TYR A 318 21.71 4.48 6.46
N SER A 319 22.64 5.42 6.61
CA SER A 319 23.20 5.76 7.91
C SER A 319 22.15 6.44 8.80
N LYS A 320 22.32 6.37 10.13
CA LYS A 320 21.46 7.10 11.08
C LYS A 320 21.42 8.60 10.80
N ASN A 321 22.55 9.18 10.39
CA ASN A 321 22.64 10.60 10.04
C ASN A 321 21.84 10.93 8.77
N TYR A 322 21.86 10.04 7.77
CA TYR A 322 21.05 10.19 6.56
C TYR A 322 19.55 10.19 6.91
N ILE A 323 19.09 9.22 7.70
CA ILE A 323 17.70 9.14 8.15
C ILE A 323 17.31 10.39 8.95
N ALA A 324 18.14 10.80 9.92
CA ALA A 324 17.88 11.97 10.74
C ALA A 324 17.77 13.25 9.90
N LEU A 325 18.63 13.42 8.89
CA LEU A 325 18.58 14.57 7.99
C LEU A 325 17.32 14.56 7.11
N GLN A 326 16.94 13.40 6.56
CA GLN A 326 15.72 13.27 5.76
C GLN A 326 14.46 13.63 6.58
N LEU A 327 14.37 13.13 7.82
CA LEU A 327 13.26 13.46 8.72
C LEU A 327 13.27 14.92 9.19
N ALA A 328 14.45 15.48 9.45
CA ALA A 328 14.60 16.90 9.83
C ALA A 328 14.15 17.83 8.69
N THR A 329 14.49 17.52 7.44
CA THR A 329 14.06 18.28 6.26
C THR A 329 12.53 18.32 6.17
N THR A 330 11.86 17.16 6.28
CA THR A 330 10.39 17.08 6.29
C THR A 330 9.77 17.80 7.47
N PHE A 331 10.38 17.70 8.66
CA PHE A 331 9.89 18.39 9.86
C PHE A 331 9.97 19.91 9.72
N VAL A 332 11.09 20.45 9.22
CA VAL A 332 11.24 21.90 8.99
C VAL A 332 10.24 22.39 7.94
N ALA A 333 10.05 21.63 6.86
CA ALA A 333 9.05 21.94 5.84
C ALA A 333 7.63 21.92 6.42
N ALA A 334 7.29 20.95 7.27
CA ALA A 334 6.00 20.87 7.95
C ALA A 334 5.75 22.12 8.82
N MET A 335 6.74 22.52 9.63
CA MET A 335 6.62 23.72 10.46
C MET A 335 6.45 24.98 9.61
N ALA A 336 7.24 25.13 8.55
CA ALA A 336 7.12 26.25 7.62
C ALA A 336 5.75 26.28 6.92
N SER A 337 5.23 25.14 6.49
CA SER A 337 3.90 25.03 5.88
C SER A 337 2.76 25.30 6.86
N ILE A 338 2.89 24.93 8.14
CA ILE A 338 1.91 25.27 9.18
C ILE A 338 1.84 26.79 9.35
N LEU A 339 2.99 27.46 9.43
CA LEU A 339 3.05 28.93 9.50
C LEU A 339 2.49 29.59 8.24
N ALA A 340 2.65 28.93 7.08
CA ALA A 340 2.15 29.38 5.79
C ALA A 340 0.74 28.86 5.45
N ALA A 341 0.00 28.23 6.38
CA ALA A 341 -1.22 27.49 6.06
C ALA A 341 -2.30 28.33 5.36
N ALA A 342 -2.35 29.64 5.62
CA ALA A 342 -3.28 30.55 4.95
C ALA A 342 -3.00 30.75 3.45
N ASN A 343 -1.81 30.40 2.96
CA ASN A 343 -1.41 30.55 1.56
C ASN A 343 -1.08 29.19 0.94
N SER A 344 -2.06 28.60 0.28
CA SER A 344 -1.93 27.27 -0.33
C SER A 344 -0.82 27.19 -1.39
N THR A 345 -0.57 28.26 -2.14
CA THR A 345 0.52 28.27 -3.13
C THR A 345 1.88 28.23 -2.45
N LEU A 346 2.05 28.96 -1.34
CA LEU A 346 3.29 28.93 -0.56
C LEU A 346 3.51 27.56 0.07
N VAL A 347 2.46 26.91 0.59
CA VAL A 347 2.52 25.52 1.08
C VAL A 347 2.99 24.56 -0.02
N LEU A 348 2.43 24.66 -1.22
CA LEU A 348 2.84 23.84 -2.37
C LEU A 348 4.31 24.08 -2.74
N CYS A 349 4.77 25.34 -2.75
CA CYS A 349 6.18 25.68 -2.99
C CYS A 349 7.11 25.06 -1.94
N ILE A 350 6.80 25.22 -0.64
CA ILE A 350 7.58 24.66 0.47
C ILE A 350 7.66 23.15 0.35
N THR A 351 6.52 22.49 0.12
CA THR A 351 6.43 21.03 0.03
C THR A 351 7.20 20.52 -1.19
N THR A 352 7.07 21.17 -2.34
CA THR A 352 7.81 20.80 -3.55
C THR A 352 9.32 20.94 -3.36
N ALA A 353 9.77 22.06 -2.76
CA ALA A 353 11.18 22.27 -2.46
C ALA A 353 11.72 21.22 -1.46
N CYS A 354 10.92 20.85 -0.45
CA CYS A 354 11.25 19.78 0.49
C CYS A 354 11.46 18.45 -0.24
N LEU A 355 10.50 18.03 -1.08
CA LEU A 355 10.60 16.78 -1.85
C LEU A 355 11.79 16.78 -2.81
N PHE A 356 12.07 17.93 -3.44
CA PHE A 356 13.23 18.07 -4.32
C PHE A 356 14.56 17.92 -3.56
N LEU A 357 14.66 18.49 -2.35
CA LEU A 357 15.84 18.31 -1.49
C LEU A 357 16.00 16.86 -1.02
N ILE A 358 14.91 16.21 -0.64
CA ILE A 358 14.88 14.78 -0.26
C ILE A 358 15.43 13.92 -1.40
N GLU A 359 14.93 14.14 -2.61
CA GLU A 359 15.33 13.40 -3.81
C GLU A 359 16.78 13.67 -4.20
N THR A 360 17.19 14.94 -4.24
CA THR A 360 18.58 15.33 -4.55
C THR A 360 19.56 14.69 -3.56
N TYR A 361 19.21 14.68 -2.28
CA TYR A 361 20.05 14.07 -1.25
C TYR A 361 20.11 12.54 -1.38
N PHE A 362 18.99 11.90 -1.74
CA PHE A 362 18.95 10.48 -2.03
C PHE A 362 19.85 10.11 -3.22
N LEU A 363 19.74 10.82 -4.35
CA LEU A 363 20.59 10.63 -5.53
C LEU A 363 22.08 10.80 -5.20
N PHE A 364 22.43 11.84 -4.44
CA PHE A 364 23.80 12.06 -3.97
C PHE A 364 24.29 10.92 -3.07
N TYR A 365 23.46 10.46 -2.13
CA TYR A 365 23.81 9.37 -1.24
C TYR A 365 24.05 8.06 -1.99
N TYR A 366 23.13 7.72 -2.91
CA TYR A 366 23.21 6.52 -3.74
C TYR A 366 24.45 6.53 -4.63
N THR A 367 24.66 7.61 -5.40
CA THR A 367 25.80 7.75 -6.32
C THR A 367 27.13 7.64 -5.59
N LYS A 368 27.27 8.31 -4.44
CA LYS A 368 28.46 8.22 -3.58
C LYS A 368 28.66 6.81 -3.02
N GLY A 369 27.58 6.12 -2.67
CA GLY A 369 27.61 4.71 -2.25
C GLY A 369 28.16 3.80 -3.33
N CYS A 370 27.64 3.90 -4.55
CA CYS A 370 28.11 3.12 -5.71
C CYS A 370 29.59 3.42 -6.02
N GLN A 371 29.99 4.69 -6.06
CA GLN A 371 31.37 5.09 -6.33
C GLN A 371 32.35 4.52 -5.30
N LYS A 372 32.00 4.55 -4.01
CA LYS A 372 32.83 3.94 -2.95
C LYS A 372 32.98 2.43 -3.10
N ALA A 373 31.98 1.77 -3.69
CA ALA A 373 32.02 0.35 -3.99
C ALA A 373 32.70 0.03 -5.34
N GLY A 374 33.21 1.03 -6.07
CA GLY A 374 33.79 0.85 -7.39
C GLY A 374 32.76 0.54 -8.49
N LEU A 375 31.49 0.85 -8.25
CA LEU A 375 30.38 0.59 -9.17
C LEU A 375 29.98 1.88 -9.89
N THR A 376 29.59 1.76 -11.16
CA THR A 376 28.88 2.83 -11.86
C THR A 376 27.45 2.91 -11.32
N PRO A 377 26.95 4.09 -10.91
CA PRO A 377 25.54 4.24 -10.59
C PRO A 377 24.69 3.75 -11.76
N GLY A 378 23.69 2.91 -11.48
CA GLY A 378 22.79 2.38 -12.52
C GLY A 378 22.10 3.50 -13.31
N ASN A 379 21.66 3.18 -14.53
CA ASN A 379 20.84 4.11 -15.31
C ASN A 379 19.52 4.34 -14.56
N TRP A 380 19.24 5.59 -14.23
CA TRP A 380 18.04 6.02 -13.50
C TRP A 380 16.82 6.20 -14.41
N PHE A 381 17.01 6.07 -15.72
CA PHE A 381 16.02 6.31 -16.77
C PHE A 381 16.06 5.22 -17.83
#